data_AF-A0A815VGC7-F1
#
_entry.id   AF-A0A815VGC7-F1
#
_cell.length_a   1.000
_cell.length_b   1.000
_cell.length_c   1.000
_cell.angle_alpha   90.00
_cell.angle_beta   90.00
_cell.angle_gamma   90.00
#
_symmetry.space_group_name_H-M   'P 1'
#
loop_
_entity.id
_entity.type
_entity.pdbx_description
1 polymer ?
#
loop_
_entity_poly.entity_id
_entity_poly.type
_entity_poly.pdbx_seq_one_letter_code
_entity_poly.pdbx_strand_id
1 'polypeptide(L)'
;MFIHVELVQDSQTIIALIEYCTERDRNSSYYHILHNFFTIIFDSSKTIQTWGNLLDLLVPYAQYGLFASSDVSQAQTINVQKRFKPWYNNIFRHDIQCQQYRKYDEIDSSLCTCCHRPYKSSSCQWSISKAIAYTFDERYDYYMHDIHKCLAITKLGHVINEKWTSQKLNAYKQKQFIKKKNP
;
A
#
# COMPACT_ATOMS: atom_id res chain seq x y z
N MET A 1 -20.48 7.32 5.19
CA MET A 1 -19.16 6.68 5.34
C MET A 1 -18.73 6.15 3.98
N PHE A 2 -17.47 6.33 3.61
CA PHE A 2 -16.92 5.78 2.37
C PHE A 2 -15.86 4.74 2.73
N ILE A 3 -16.06 3.49 2.29
CA ILE A 3 -15.05 2.44 2.36
C ILE A 3 -14.69 2.07 0.93
N HIS A 4 -13.40 2.13 0.62
CA HIS A 4 -12.89 1.82 -0.71
C HIS A 4 -12.14 0.49 -0.61
N VAL A 5 -12.58 -0.48 -1.40
CA VAL A 5 -11.97 -1.82 -1.45
C VAL A 5 -11.53 -2.09 -2.87
N GLU A 6 -10.26 -2.42 -3.07
CA GLU A 6 -9.78 -2.97 -4.33
C GLU A 6 -9.54 -4.46 -4.16
N LEU A 7 -10.23 -5.25 -4.99
CA LEU A 7 -10.07 -6.69 -5.10
C LEU A 7 -9.23 -6.96 -6.34
N VAL A 8 -8.08 -7.61 -6.15
CA VAL A 8 -7.20 -8.01 -7.25
C VAL A 8 -7.22 -9.53 -7.33
N GLN A 9 -7.68 -10.07 -8.46
CA GLN A 9 -7.71 -11.51 -8.73
C GLN A 9 -7.03 -11.79 -10.07
N ASP A 10 -5.85 -12.42 -10.01
CA ASP A 10 -5.00 -12.92 -11.10
C ASP A 10 -4.69 -11.95 -12.26
N SER A 11 -5.70 -11.49 -12.99
CA SER A 11 -5.60 -10.54 -14.12
C SER A 11 -6.68 -9.45 -14.11
N GLN A 12 -7.60 -9.46 -13.14
CA GLN A 12 -8.69 -8.49 -13.03
C GLN A 12 -8.62 -7.76 -11.69
N THR A 13 -8.73 -6.44 -11.76
CA THR A 13 -8.82 -5.57 -10.60
C THR A 13 -10.23 -4.99 -10.56
N ILE A 14 -10.96 -5.28 -9.48
CA ILE A 14 -12.27 -4.70 -9.20
C ILE A 14 -12.07 -3.68 -8.09
N ILE A 15 -12.37 -2.42 -8.36
CA ILE A 15 -12.40 -1.40 -7.32
C ILE A 15 -13.85 -1.17 -6.94
N ALA A 16 -14.20 -1.54 -5.71
CA ALA A 16 -15.47 -1.28 -5.09
C ALA A 16 -15.38 -0.01 -4.24
N LEU A 17 -16.16 1.00 -4.63
CA LEU A 17 -16.46 2.15 -3.78
C LEU A 17 -17.75 1.86 -3.03
N ILE A 18 -17.67 1.75 -1.71
CA ILE A 18 -18.82 1.49 -0.86
C ILE A 18 -19.18 2.77 -0.12
N GLU A 19 -20.26 3.39 -0.56
CA GLU A 19 -20.88 4.51 0.12
C GLU A 19 -21.99 3.98 1.03
N TYR A 20 -21.76 4.05 2.34
CA TYR A 20 -22.77 3.70 3.32
C TYR A 20 -23.30 4.96 3.99
N CYS A 21 -24.51 5.36 3.62
CA CYS A 21 -25.24 6.43 4.29
C CYS A 21 -26.17 5.83 5.34
N THR A 22 -26.01 6.27 6.58
CA THR A 22 -26.67 5.68 7.75
C THR A 22 -28.12 6.11 7.83
N GLU A 23 -29.03 5.33 7.26
CA GLU A 23 -30.33 5.09 7.88
C GLU A 23 -30.32 3.67 8.45
N ARG A 24 -30.62 3.57 9.74
CA ARG A 24 -30.23 2.49 10.66
C ARG A 24 -30.99 1.18 10.46
N ASP A 25 -31.49 0.90 9.27
CA ASP A 25 -32.23 -0.33 9.03
C ASP A 25 -31.27 -1.50 8.78
N ARG A 26 -30.89 -2.16 9.87
CA ARG A 26 -30.12 -3.41 9.83
C ARG A 26 -30.88 -4.56 9.16
N ASN A 27 -32.19 -4.41 8.94
CA ASN A 27 -33.01 -5.38 8.21
C ASN A 27 -33.09 -5.03 6.72
N SER A 28 -32.49 -3.92 6.28
CA SER A 28 -32.46 -3.60 4.86
C SER A 28 -31.65 -4.63 4.09
N SER A 29 -32.12 -4.98 2.88
CA SER A 29 -31.39 -5.87 1.97
C SER A 29 -29.99 -5.33 1.65
N TYR A 30 -29.84 -4.00 1.57
CA TYR A 30 -28.56 -3.34 1.34
C TYR A 30 -27.57 -3.57 2.48
N TYR A 31 -28.00 -3.46 3.73
CA TYR A 31 -27.17 -3.80 4.89
C TYR A 31 -26.67 -5.24 4.83
N HIS A 32 -27.56 -6.19 4.54
CA HIS A 32 -27.18 -7.61 4.43
C HIS A 32 -26.20 -7.87 3.28
N ILE A 33 -26.37 -7.20 2.13
CA ILE A 33 -25.43 -7.29 1.01
C ILE A 33 -24.04 -6.78 1.43
N LEU A 34 -23.97 -5.61 2.07
CA LEU A 34 -22.69 -5.05 2.53
C LEU A 34 -22.05 -5.90 3.62
N HIS A 35 -22.83 -6.37 4.59
CA HIS A 35 -22.34 -7.27 5.63
C HIS A 35 -21.73 -8.54 5.02
N ASN A 36 -22.48 -9.21 4.13
CA ASN A 36 -21.98 -10.39 3.44
C ASN A 36 -20.72 -10.09 2.62
N PHE A 37 -20.66 -8.93 1.97
CA PHE A 37 -19.48 -8.49 1.23
C PHE A 37 -18.25 -8.33 2.13
N PHE A 38 -18.40 -7.71 3.30
CA PHE A 38 -17.30 -7.60 4.27
C PHE A 38 -16.92 -8.93 4.89
N THR A 39 -17.87 -9.82 5.19
CA THR A 39 -17.59 -11.21 5.60
C THR A 39 -16.73 -11.92 4.56
N ILE A 40 -17.06 -11.75 3.27
CA ILE A 40 -16.29 -12.32 2.16
C ILE A 40 -14.90 -11.70 2.08
N ILE A 41 -14.74 -10.39 2.31
CA ILE A 41 -13.42 -9.73 2.25
C ILE A 41 -12.51 -10.16 3.40
N PHE A 42 -13.04 -10.17 4.63
CA PHE A 42 -12.29 -10.50 5.85
C PHE A 42 -12.20 -11.99 6.12
N ASP A 43 -12.63 -12.83 5.16
CA ASP A 43 -12.44 -14.26 5.23
C ASP A 43 -10.95 -14.58 5.44
N SER A 44 -10.67 -15.41 6.45
CA SER A 44 -9.30 -15.76 6.85
C SER A 44 -8.49 -16.48 5.76
N SER A 45 -9.14 -17.03 4.73
CA SER A 45 -8.47 -17.64 3.57
C SER A 45 -7.90 -16.60 2.60
N LYS A 46 -8.23 -15.32 2.77
CA LYS A 46 -7.82 -14.24 1.88
C LYS A 46 -6.73 -13.39 2.51
N THR A 47 -5.78 -12.99 1.66
CA THR A 47 -4.73 -12.06 2.05
C THR A 47 -5.09 -10.64 1.64
N ILE A 48 -5.17 -9.74 2.62
CA ILE A 48 -5.46 -8.32 2.41
C ILE A 48 -4.16 -7.53 2.47
N GLN A 49 -3.84 -6.78 1.41
CA GLN A 49 -2.69 -5.89 1.38
C GLN A 49 -3.09 -4.47 1.79
N THR A 50 -2.34 -3.89 2.72
CA THR A 50 -2.64 -2.54 3.24
C THR A 50 -1.41 -1.65 3.28
N TRP A 51 -1.64 -0.33 3.21
CA TRP A 51 -0.65 0.68 3.55
C TRP A 51 -0.94 1.20 4.96
N GLY A 52 -0.27 0.62 5.95
CA GLY A 52 -0.58 0.86 7.36
C GLY A 52 -1.28 -0.33 8.01
N ASN A 53 -1.68 -0.16 9.28
CA ASN A 53 -2.34 -1.21 10.05
C ASN A 53 -3.84 -1.25 9.73
N LEU A 54 -4.32 -2.39 9.21
CA LEU A 54 -5.74 -2.55 8.84
C LEU A 54 -6.66 -2.32 10.04
N LEU A 55 -6.29 -2.83 11.21
CA LEU A 55 -7.12 -2.74 12.42
C LEU A 55 -7.29 -1.29 12.84
N ASP A 56 -6.20 -0.52 12.91
CA ASP A 56 -6.24 0.90 13.27
C ASP A 56 -7.10 1.71 12.29
N LEU A 57 -7.11 1.31 11.02
CA LEU A 57 -7.93 1.94 9.97
C LEU A 57 -9.41 1.59 10.09
N LEU A 58 -9.76 0.36 10.47
CA LEU A 58 -11.14 -0.14 10.40
C LEU A 58 -11.90 -0.14 11.73
N VAL A 59 -11.21 -0.16 12.87
CA VAL A 59 -11.83 -0.16 14.21
C VAL A 59 -12.86 0.98 14.39
N PRO A 60 -12.60 2.23 13.96
CA PRO A 60 -13.59 3.31 14.10
C PRO A 60 -14.91 3.05 13.37
N TYR A 61 -14.92 2.12 12.43
CA TYR A 61 -16.07 1.78 11.60
C TYR A 61 -16.82 0.51 12.07
N ALA A 62 -16.26 -0.25 13.03
CA ALA A 62 -16.92 -1.44 13.58
C ALA A 62 -18.28 -1.09 14.24
N GLN A 63 -18.44 0.13 14.75
CA GLN A 63 -19.69 0.63 15.33
C GLN A 63 -20.88 0.61 14.35
N TYR A 64 -20.64 0.58 13.04
CA TYR A 64 -21.70 0.52 12.02
C TYR A 64 -22.30 -0.88 11.85
N GLY A 65 -21.69 -1.92 12.45
CA GLY A 65 -22.20 -3.30 12.42
C GLY A 65 -21.98 -4.05 11.11
N LEU A 66 -21.32 -3.44 10.11
CA LEU A 66 -21.04 -4.09 8.82
C LEU A 66 -20.01 -5.23 8.91
N PHE A 67 -19.20 -5.22 9.97
CA PHE A 67 -18.23 -6.25 10.32
C PHE A 67 -17.94 -6.16 11.82
N ALA A 68 -17.52 -7.26 12.42
CA ALA A 68 -17.02 -7.27 13.79
C ALA A 68 -15.50 -6.99 13.80
N SER A 69 -15.01 -6.38 14.89
CA SER A 69 -13.56 -6.20 15.08
C SER A 69 -12.80 -7.53 15.08
N SER A 70 -13.46 -8.61 15.50
CA SER A 70 -12.93 -9.97 15.43
C SER A 70 -12.62 -10.39 14.00
N ASP A 71 -13.49 -10.07 13.05
CA ASP A 71 -13.34 -10.44 11.64
C ASP A 71 -12.09 -9.78 11.05
N VAL A 72 -11.92 -8.48 11.34
CA VAL A 72 -10.73 -7.72 10.92
C VAL A 72 -9.45 -8.26 11.58
N SER A 73 -9.52 -8.67 12.84
CA SER A 73 -8.36 -9.20 13.58
C SER A 73 -7.92 -10.59 13.10
N GLN A 74 -8.85 -11.40 12.60
CA GLN A 74 -8.61 -12.74 12.09
C GLN A 74 -8.21 -12.74 10.62
N ALA A 75 -8.51 -11.67 9.88
CA ALA A 75 -8.10 -11.52 8.49
C ALA A 75 -6.58 -11.59 8.34
N GLN A 76 -6.11 -12.32 7.33
CA GLN A 76 -4.69 -12.38 7.01
C GLN A 76 -4.27 -11.07 6.34
N THR A 77 -3.49 -10.24 7.06
CA THR A 77 -3.09 -8.93 6.56
C THR A 77 -1.59 -8.85 6.25
N ILE A 78 -1.26 -8.20 5.14
CA ILE A 78 0.09 -7.80 4.77
C ILE A 78 0.16 -6.29 4.79
N ASN A 79 0.82 -5.74 5.81
CA ASN A 79 1.17 -4.34 5.83
C ASN A 79 2.37 -4.10 4.90
N VAL A 80 2.07 -3.65 3.67
CA VAL A 80 3.05 -3.36 2.61
C VAL A 80 4.01 -2.25 3.05
N GLN A 81 3.52 -1.25 3.79
CA GLN A 81 4.33 -0.14 4.30
C GLN A 81 5.47 -0.62 5.20
N LYS A 82 5.20 -1.57 6.12
CA LYS A 82 6.23 -2.17 6.99
C LYS A 82 7.30 -2.94 6.20
N ARG A 83 6.91 -3.59 5.10
CA ARG A 83 7.85 -4.35 4.25
C ARG A 83 8.60 -3.48 3.25
N PHE A 84 8.05 -2.32 2.89
CA PHE A 84 8.59 -1.43 1.86
C PHE A 84 9.99 -0.91 2.21
N LYS A 85 10.17 -0.32 3.40
CA LYS A 85 11.46 0.31 3.75
C LYS A 85 12.63 -0.70 3.75
N PRO A 86 12.53 -1.88 4.38
CA PRO A 86 13.59 -2.90 4.30
C PRO A 86 13.88 -3.34 2.86
N TRP A 87 12.83 -3.61 2.07
CA TRP A 87 12.98 -3.99 0.67
C TRP A 87 13.70 -2.90 -0.14
N TYR A 88 13.21 -1.66 -0.08
CA TYR A 88 13.77 -0.53 -0.81
C TYR A 88 15.24 -0.30 -0.44
N ASN A 89 15.58 -0.35 0.85
CA ASN A 89 16.94 -0.17 1.33
C ASN A 89 17.90 -1.28 0.86
N ASN A 90 17.41 -2.51 0.67
CA ASN A 90 18.20 -3.62 0.16
C ASN A 90 18.46 -3.49 -1.36
N ILE A 91 17.51 -2.95 -2.12
CA ILE A 91 17.62 -2.76 -3.57
C ILE A 91 18.45 -1.53 -3.92
N PHE A 92 18.20 -0.43 -3.23
CA PHE A 92 18.90 0.85 -3.38
C PHE A 92 19.83 1.03 -2.17
N ARG A 93 20.86 0.19 -2.13
CA ARG A 93 21.92 0.28 -1.11
C ARG A 93 22.65 1.61 -1.27
N HIS A 94 23.08 2.19 -0.16
CA HIS A 94 24.06 3.27 -0.23
C HIS A 94 25.31 2.76 -0.92
N ASP A 95 25.84 3.56 -1.85
CA ASP A 95 27.21 3.38 -2.27
C ASP A 95 28.08 3.57 -1.03
N ILE A 96 29.03 2.66 -0.83
CA ILE A 96 30.04 2.70 0.24
C ILE A 96 30.90 3.98 0.11
N GLN A 97 30.84 4.65 -1.05
CA GLN A 97 31.47 5.94 -1.32
C GLN A 97 30.59 7.16 -0.97
N CYS A 98 29.34 6.97 -0.55
CA CYS A 98 28.58 8.04 0.07
C CYS A 98 29.32 8.50 1.33
N GLN A 99 29.83 9.73 1.33
CA GLN A 99 30.63 10.27 2.45
C GLN A 99 29.92 10.18 3.82
N GLN A 100 28.59 10.08 3.83
CA GLN A 100 27.78 9.95 5.04
C GLN A 100 27.66 8.49 5.52
N TYR A 101 27.72 7.52 4.62
CA TYR A 101 27.69 6.09 4.96
C TYR A 101 28.94 5.69 5.75
N ARG A 102 30.13 6.13 5.30
CA ARG A 102 31.43 5.80 5.96
C ARG A 102 31.59 6.25 7.40
N LYS A 103 30.72 7.14 7.90
CA LYS A 103 30.87 7.74 9.23
C LYS A 103 29.86 7.21 10.25
N TYR A 104 28.76 6.60 9.79
CA TYR A 104 27.67 6.10 10.62
C TYR A 104 27.01 4.90 9.93
N ASP A 105 27.59 3.71 10.07
CA ASP A 105 27.16 2.47 9.37
C ASP A 105 25.70 2.07 9.61
N GLU A 106 25.06 2.58 10.67
CA GLU A 106 23.72 2.16 11.10
C GLU A 106 22.71 3.31 11.21
N ILE A 107 23.13 4.54 10.92
CA ILE A 107 22.27 5.72 11.03
C ILE A 107 22.25 6.41 9.68
N ASP A 108 21.15 6.25 8.95
CA ASP A 108 20.68 7.28 8.02
C ASP A 108 20.48 8.56 8.86
N SER A 109 21.57 9.29 9.13
CA SER A 109 21.55 10.43 10.05
C SER A 109 20.83 11.59 9.36
N SER A 110 20.28 12.53 10.12
CA SER A 110 19.63 13.74 9.60
C SER A 110 20.50 14.49 8.57
N LEU A 111 21.82 14.32 8.66
CA LEU A 111 22.81 14.92 7.79
C LEU A 111 22.95 14.24 6.43
N CYS A 112 22.34 13.06 6.20
CA CYS A 112 22.44 12.37 4.91
C CYS A 112 21.79 13.19 3.76
N THR A 113 22.54 13.62 2.75
CA THR A 113 22.02 14.43 1.62
C THR A 113 21.55 13.57 0.45
N CYS A 114 21.56 12.24 0.60
CA CYS A 114 21.14 11.31 -0.43
C CYS A 114 19.67 11.55 -0.82
N CYS A 115 19.47 12.07 -2.03
CA CYS A 115 18.15 12.35 -2.58
C CYS A 115 17.31 11.10 -2.83
N HIS A 116 17.86 9.89 -2.63
CA HIS A 116 17.18 8.61 -2.82
C HIS A 116 16.47 8.08 -1.56
N ARG A 117 16.62 8.71 -0.38
CA ARG A 117 16.01 8.27 0.89
C ARG A 117 15.42 9.44 1.71
N PRO A 118 14.16 9.85 1.46
CA PRO A 118 13.50 10.94 2.17
C PRO A 118 13.14 10.61 3.63
N TYR A 119 13.05 9.33 4.01
CA TYR A 119 12.69 8.91 5.37
C TYR A 119 13.84 8.16 6.04
N LYS A 120 14.69 8.93 6.71
CA LYS A 120 15.98 8.50 7.25
C LYS A 120 15.82 7.69 8.54
N SER A 121 15.09 8.21 9.54
CA SER A 121 14.86 7.49 10.81
C SER A 121 14.19 6.14 10.59
N SER A 122 14.65 5.09 11.29
CA SER A 122 14.03 3.77 11.31
C SER A 122 12.55 3.81 11.72
N SER A 123 12.16 4.79 12.55
CA SER A 123 10.77 5.01 12.97
C SER A 123 9.91 5.74 11.92
N CYS A 124 10.52 6.42 10.94
CA CYS A 124 9.78 7.12 9.90
C CYS A 124 9.16 6.14 8.91
N GLN A 125 7.84 6.18 8.79
CA GLN A 125 7.09 5.45 7.77
C GLN A 125 7.04 6.25 6.47
N TRP A 126 7.14 5.54 5.35
CA TRP A 126 6.97 6.16 4.04
C TRP A 126 5.51 6.53 3.79
N SER A 127 5.25 7.71 3.23
CA SER A 127 3.96 7.95 2.59
C SER A 127 3.88 7.10 1.31
N ILE A 128 2.67 6.66 0.95
CA ILE A 128 2.44 5.89 -0.27
C ILE A 128 2.89 6.65 -1.53
N SER A 129 2.60 7.96 -1.57
CA SER A 129 2.98 8.84 -2.67
C SER A 129 4.49 8.88 -2.89
N LYS A 130 5.27 9.00 -1.81
CA LYS A 130 6.73 8.98 -1.91
C LYS A 130 7.25 7.58 -2.23
N ALA A 131 6.66 6.53 -1.67
CA ALA A 131 7.07 5.16 -1.99
C ALA A 131 6.95 4.88 -3.49
N ILE A 132 5.84 5.30 -4.12
CA ILE A 132 5.68 5.18 -5.57
C ILE A 132 6.63 6.10 -6.34
N ALA A 133 6.68 7.39 -6.01
CA ALA A 133 7.53 8.34 -6.73
C ALA A 133 8.99 7.86 -6.78
N TYR A 134 9.51 7.32 -5.68
CA TYR A 134 10.88 6.84 -5.62
C TYR A 134 11.07 5.47 -6.28
N THR A 135 10.07 4.59 -6.20
CA THR A 135 10.17 3.25 -6.78
C THR A 135 9.98 3.27 -8.30
N PHE A 136 9.00 4.03 -8.79
CA PHE A 136 8.52 3.97 -10.18
C PHE A 136 8.74 5.26 -10.98
N ASP A 137 9.25 6.34 -10.37
CA ASP A 137 9.32 7.68 -10.99
C ASP A 137 7.94 8.20 -11.44
N GLU A 138 6.92 7.82 -10.68
CA GLU A 138 5.53 8.21 -10.89
C GLU A 138 5.18 9.32 -9.91
N ARG A 139 5.04 10.54 -10.43
CA ARG A 139 4.54 11.66 -9.64
C ARG A 139 3.02 11.54 -9.55
N TYR A 140 2.53 11.42 -8.33
CA TYR A 140 1.13 11.69 -8.06
C TYR A 140 1.02 13.07 -7.45
N ASP A 141 0.10 13.86 -7.99
CA ASP A 141 -0.30 15.10 -7.35
C ASP A 141 -0.85 14.81 -5.94
N TYR A 142 -0.83 15.84 -5.09
CA TYR A 142 -1.13 15.74 -3.66
C TYR A 142 -2.48 15.07 -3.34
N TYR A 143 -3.38 15.01 -4.33
CA TYR A 143 -4.67 14.35 -4.30
C TYR A 143 -4.61 13.02 -5.07
N MET A 144 -3.94 12.00 -4.51
CA MET A 144 -4.20 10.65 -4.98
C MET A 144 -5.65 10.29 -4.70
N HIS A 145 -6.48 10.23 -5.74
CA HIS A 145 -7.77 9.55 -5.66
C HIS A 145 -7.57 8.14 -5.09
N ASP A 146 -8.50 7.67 -4.28
CA ASP A 146 -8.32 6.43 -3.52
C ASP A 146 -8.10 5.21 -4.41
N ILE A 147 -8.65 5.21 -5.63
CA ILE A 147 -8.34 4.24 -6.70
C ILE A 147 -6.83 4.16 -6.96
N HIS A 148 -6.16 5.31 -7.14
CA HIS A 148 -4.73 5.33 -7.39
C HIS A 148 -3.94 4.83 -6.18
N LYS A 149 -4.43 5.08 -4.95
CA LYS A 149 -3.78 4.55 -3.75
C LYS A 149 -3.86 3.03 -3.73
N CYS A 150 -5.02 2.45 -3.98
CA CYS A 150 -5.17 1.00 -4.01
C CYS A 150 -4.28 0.35 -5.08
N LEU A 151 -4.27 0.88 -6.31
CA LEU A 151 -3.36 0.45 -7.38
C LEU A 151 -1.88 0.57 -6.98
N ALA A 152 -1.51 1.66 -6.30
CA ALA A 152 -0.17 1.85 -5.77
C ALA A 152 0.21 0.81 -4.71
N ILE A 153 -0.71 0.47 -3.79
CA ILE A 153 -0.48 -0.58 -2.77
C ILE A 153 -0.27 -1.92 -3.46
N THR A 154 -1.16 -2.29 -4.37
CA THR A 154 -1.08 -3.53 -5.15
C THR A 154 0.26 -3.64 -5.86
N LYS A 155 0.64 -2.58 -6.58
CA LYS A 155 1.89 -2.52 -7.34
C LYS A 155 3.13 -2.63 -6.44
N LEU A 156 3.15 -1.94 -5.30
CA LEU A 156 4.23 -2.04 -4.32
C LEU A 156 4.27 -3.43 -3.67
N GLY A 157 3.12 -3.97 -3.30
CA GLY A 157 2.98 -5.30 -2.73
C GLY A 157 3.53 -6.37 -3.67
N HIS A 158 3.20 -6.29 -4.96
CA HIS A 158 3.71 -7.18 -5.99
C HIS A 158 5.25 -7.15 -6.08
N VAL A 159 5.87 -5.97 -6.25
CA VAL A 159 7.34 -5.90 -6.40
C VAL A 159 8.09 -6.33 -5.14
N ILE A 160 7.52 -6.10 -3.96
CA ILE A 160 8.07 -6.53 -2.67
C ILE A 160 7.97 -8.05 -2.54
N ASN A 161 6.80 -8.63 -2.79
CA ASN A 161 6.55 -10.07 -2.64
C ASN A 161 7.38 -10.89 -3.64
N GLU A 162 7.53 -10.40 -4.86
CA GLU A 162 8.38 -11.02 -5.88
C GLU A 162 9.87 -10.69 -5.74
N LYS A 163 10.25 -9.92 -4.70
CA LYS A 163 11.63 -9.53 -4.40
C LYS A 163 12.34 -8.94 -5.62
N TRP A 164 11.68 -8.02 -6.33
CA TRP A 164 12.25 -7.42 -7.54
C TRP A 164 13.61 -6.76 -7.27
N THR A 165 14.56 -7.00 -8.17
CA THR A 165 15.87 -6.36 -8.16
C THR A 165 15.83 -5.01 -8.87
N SER A 166 16.88 -4.20 -8.71
CA SER A 166 17.04 -2.93 -9.45
C SER A 166 16.98 -3.14 -10.96
N GLN A 167 17.51 -4.27 -11.45
CA GLN A 167 17.44 -4.64 -12.87
C GLN A 167 16.01 -4.89 -13.34
N LYS A 168 15.21 -5.67 -12.58
CA LYS A 168 13.79 -5.91 -12.90
C LYS A 168 12.98 -4.61 -12.89
N LEU A 169 13.20 -3.75 -11.90
CA LEU A 169 12.56 -2.43 -11.82
C LEU A 169 12.91 -1.54 -13.03
N ASN A 170 14.19 -1.49 -13.41
CA ASN A 170 14.63 -0.70 -14.57
C ASN A 170 14.02 -1.23 -15.87
N ALA A 171 13.99 -2.55 -16.07
CA ALA A 171 13.34 -3.17 -17.23
C ALA A 171 11.84 -2.85 -17.27
N TYR A 172 11.16 -2.88 -16.14
CA TYR A 172 9.75 -2.49 -16.04
C TYR A 172 9.54 -1.01 -16.42
N LYS A 173 10.35 -0.10 -15.87
CA LYS A 173 10.28 1.34 -16.19
C LYS A 173 10.48 1.61 -17.67
N GLN A 174 11.47 0.96 -18.28
CA GLN A 174 11.73 1.09 -19.72
C GLN A 174 10.53 0.63 -20.57
N LYS A 175 9.92 -0.51 -20.22
CA LYS A 175 8.70 -0.99 -20.90
C LYS A 175 7.53 -0.01 -20.79
N GLN A 176 7.33 0.59 -19.61
CA GLN A 176 6.28 1.60 -19.41
C GLN A 176 6.54 2.88 -20.21
N PHE A 177 7.80 3.32 -20.29
CA PHE A 177 8.19 4.49 -21.06
C PHE A 177 7.93 4.31 -22.56
N ILE A 178 8.23 3.13 -23.10
CA ILE A 178 7.97 2.80 -24.51
C ILE A 178 6.46 2.84 -24.81
N LYS A 179 5.63 2.25 -23.93
CA LYS A 179 4.16 2.27 -24.10
C LYS A 179 3.60 3.70 -24.13
N LYS A 180 4.11 4.60 -23.29
CA LYS A 180 3.67 6.00 -23.27
C LYS A 180 4.03 6.78 -24.54
N LYS A 181 5.04 6.36 -25.30
CA LYS A 181 5.46 7.01 -26.55
C LYS A 181 4.68 6.54 -27.78
N ASN A 182 4.04 5.37 -27.70
CA ASN A 182 3.27 4.77 -28.78
C ASN A 182 1.81 4.55 -28.33
N PRO A 183 1.03 5.64 -28.13
CA PRO A 183 -0.38 5.55 -27.73
C PRO A 183 -1.26 4.95 -28.83
#